data_AF-A0A7K0QA77-F1
#
_entry.id   AF-A0A7K0QA77-F1
#
_cell.length_a   1.000
_cell.length_b   1.000
_cell.length_c   1.000
_cell.angle_alpha   90.00
_cell.angle_beta   90.00
_cell.angle_gamma   90.00
#
_symmetry.space_group_name_H-M   'P 1'
#
loop_
_entity.id
_entity.type
_entity.pdbx_description
1 polymer ?
#
loop_
_entity_poly.entity_id
_entity_poly.type
_entity_poly.pdbx_seq_one_letter_code
_entity_poly.pdbx_strand_id
1 'polypeptide(L)'
;MNINRNVLKKFSSSRHNQKMADSLYRVMLGRRPTVAERSSMALRLQIPNQFESILSHMLDSPEFQTMGLPLKLADATKEWTGNRVFFLHIPKTAGTSVRLALIDAVGMPAFEFYDRNPKVEASWRESNYNFWPLWVGHQNIADFPQELNGLTIFRESRSRLLSTYRQKNREAIADNPHMLDEVRLAVEKNHSLQILNTPFHIWLNNPVGGEMIDYFVSSKSFGPGSMNSKEFKDYVNGLNEPALETALNGSLGRITHAAWAHDGPAILRAISGVSGSNVTELPRENVYESQKEFIPQILNKDTVATLNAIQEKETLVYKAAHEQGLVPLLSKSEADDLFEITAKRLGFTFT
;
A
#
# COMPACT_ATOMS: atom_id res chain seq x y z
N MET A 1 -8.16 14.29 -37.78
CA MET A 1 -8.04 12.82 -37.76
C MET A 1 -8.93 12.29 -36.64
N ASN A 2 -10.11 11.76 -36.97
CA ASN A 2 -11.14 11.36 -35.98
C ASN A 2 -10.79 9.98 -35.41
N ILE A 3 -10.16 9.93 -34.24
CA ILE A 3 -9.94 8.67 -33.52
C ILE A 3 -11.29 8.24 -32.94
N ASN A 4 -11.78 7.11 -33.43
CA ASN A 4 -13.09 6.56 -33.12
C ASN A 4 -13.21 6.26 -31.60
N ARG A 5 -14.09 6.99 -30.90
CA ARG A 5 -14.34 6.87 -29.45
C ARG A 5 -14.65 5.44 -28.98
N ASN A 6 -15.10 4.57 -29.89
CA ASN A 6 -15.35 3.15 -29.63
C ASN A 6 -14.06 2.33 -29.45
N VAL A 7 -12.94 2.76 -30.03
CA VAL A 7 -11.65 2.07 -29.92
C VAL A 7 -11.05 2.32 -28.53
N LEU A 8 -11.07 3.57 -28.05
CA LEU A 8 -10.58 3.93 -26.71
C LEU A 8 -11.40 3.29 -25.58
N LYS A 9 -12.74 3.19 -25.73
CA LYS A 9 -13.60 2.43 -24.79
C LYS A 9 -13.27 0.93 -24.76
N LYS A 10 -12.94 0.32 -25.91
CA LYS A 10 -12.54 -1.10 -25.98
C LYS A 10 -11.17 -1.38 -25.34
N PHE A 11 -10.22 -0.45 -25.43
CA PHE A 11 -8.88 -0.63 -24.85
C PHE A 11 -8.86 -0.44 -23.32
N SER A 12 -9.61 0.52 -22.79
CA SER A 12 -9.72 0.71 -21.33
C SER A 12 -10.51 -0.41 -20.65
N SER A 13 -11.60 -0.88 -21.27
CA SER A 13 -12.36 -2.04 -20.78
C SER A 13 -11.54 -3.33 -20.82
N SER A 14 -10.68 -3.51 -21.83
CA SER A 14 -9.80 -4.68 -21.95
C SER A 14 -8.81 -4.79 -20.79
N ARG A 15 -8.13 -3.70 -20.42
CA ARG A 15 -7.16 -3.73 -19.31
C ARG A 15 -7.83 -3.88 -17.95
N HIS A 16 -8.99 -3.26 -17.76
CA HIS A 16 -9.79 -3.42 -16.54
C HIS A 16 -10.26 -4.87 -16.37
N ASN A 17 -10.80 -5.46 -17.44
CA ASN A 17 -11.30 -6.84 -17.44
C ASN A 17 -10.18 -7.86 -17.27
N GLN A 18 -8.99 -7.61 -17.80
CA GLN A 18 -7.82 -8.47 -17.54
C GLN A 18 -7.42 -8.47 -16.06
N LYS A 19 -7.42 -7.31 -15.40
CA LYS A 19 -7.15 -7.23 -13.96
C LYS A 19 -8.23 -7.96 -13.15
N MET A 20 -9.49 -7.81 -13.54
CA MET A 20 -10.60 -8.48 -12.89
C MET A 20 -10.54 -10.00 -13.07
N ALA A 21 -10.15 -10.48 -14.26
CA ALA A 21 -9.86 -11.88 -14.52
C ALA A 21 -8.72 -12.39 -13.61
N ASP A 22 -7.63 -11.63 -13.48
CA ASP A 22 -6.53 -11.99 -12.57
C ASP A 22 -7.00 -12.11 -11.11
N SER A 23 -7.84 -11.17 -10.65
CA SER A 23 -8.41 -11.21 -9.30
C SER A 23 -9.36 -12.40 -9.09
N LEU A 24 -10.25 -12.68 -10.05
CA LEU A 24 -11.20 -13.80 -9.94
C LEU A 24 -10.48 -15.14 -9.83
N TYR A 25 -9.48 -15.39 -10.67
CA TYR A 25 -8.68 -16.62 -10.59
C TYR A 25 -7.90 -16.73 -9.29
N ARG A 26 -7.33 -15.62 -8.79
CA ARG A 26 -6.62 -15.64 -7.50
C ARG A 26 -7.56 -15.90 -6.32
N VAL A 27 -8.74 -15.27 -6.31
CA VAL A 27 -9.69 -15.39 -5.19
C VAL A 27 -10.38 -16.75 -5.22
N MET A 28 -10.92 -17.14 -6.37
CA MET A 28 -11.72 -18.36 -6.48
C MET A 28 -10.82 -19.60 -6.55
N LEU A 29 -9.73 -19.53 -7.32
CA LEU A 29 -8.89 -20.68 -7.65
C LEU A 29 -7.48 -20.56 -7.05
N GLY A 30 -7.16 -19.58 -6.21
CA GLY A 30 -5.85 -19.52 -5.52
C GLY A 30 -4.61 -19.41 -6.42
N ARG A 31 -4.77 -19.19 -7.74
CA ARG A 31 -3.66 -19.12 -8.70
C ARG A 31 -3.85 -17.99 -9.70
N ARG A 32 -2.80 -17.66 -10.44
CA ARG A 32 -2.91 -16.73 -11.58
C ARG A 32 -3.52 -17.44 -12.80
N PRO A 33 -4.32 -16.75 -13.63
CA PRO A 33 -4.77 -17.32 -14.89
C PRO A 33 -3.62 -17.39 -15.88
N THR A 34 -3.63 -18.45 -16.71
CA THR A 34 -2.82 -18.53 -17.92
C THR A 34 -3.16 -17.40 -18.89
N VAL A 35 -2.30 -17.15 -19.87
CA VAL A 35 -2.53 -16.10 -20.88
C VAL A 35 -3.84 -16.32 -21.65
N ALA A 36 -4.16 -17.58 -21.96
CA ALA A 36 -5.40 -17.96 -22.64
C ALA A 36 -6.63 -17.73 -21.75
N GLU A 37 -6.59 -18.17 -20.49
CA GLU A 37 -7.68 -17.98 -19.52
C GLU A 37 -7.96 -16.50 -19.24
N ARG A 38 -6.90 -15.70 -19.07
CA ARG A 38 -7.02 -14.27 -18.83
C ARG A 38 -7.69 -13.56 -20.00
N SER A 39 -7.30 -13.92 -21.21
CA SER A 39 -7.86 -13.35 -22.44
C SER A 39 -9.32 -13.76 -22.62
N SER A 40 -9.63 -15.05 -22.43
CA SER A 40 -10.98 -15.59 -22.51
C SER A 40 -11.92 -14.97 -21.46
N MET A 41 -11.48 -14.89 -20.21
CA MET A 41 -12.24 -14.29 -19.12
C MET A 41 -12.44 -12.78 -19.32
N ALA A 42 -11.40 -12.06 -19.77
CA ALA A 42 -11.51 -10.64 -20.04
C ALA A 42 -12.53 -10.34 -21.15
N LEU A 43 -12.65 -11.23 -22.15
CA LEU A 43 -13.68 -11.16 -23.19
C LEU A 43 -15.08 -11.44 -22.62
N ARG A 44 -15.23 -12.49 -21.79
CA ARG A 44 -16.53 -12.80 -21.14
C ARG A 44 -17.02 -11.66 -20.25
N LEU A 45 -16.12 -10.98 -19.54
CA LEU A 45 -16.42 -9.81 -18.72
C LEU A 45 -16.85 -8.56 -19.53
N GLN A 46 -16.70 -8.55 -20.87
CA GLN A 46 -17.25 -7.49 -21.71
C GLN A 46 -18.74 -7.65 -21.98
N ILE A 47 -19.27 -8.86 -21.79
CA ILE A 47 -20.68 -9.17 -22.03
C ILE A 47 -21.46 -8.75 -20.77
N PRO A 48 -22.46 -7.86 -20.89
CA PRO A 48 -23.27 -7.43 -19.75
C PRO A 48 -23.93 -8.62 -19.04
N ASN A 49 -24.04 -8.52 -17.71
CA ASN A 49 -24.71 -9.50 -16.84
C ASN A 49 -24.10 -10.92 -16.85
N GLN A 50 -22.88 -11.11 -17.37
CA GLN A 50 -22.19 -12.42 -17.33
C GLN A 50 -21.45 -12.68 -16.03
N PHE A 51 -21.32 -11.69 -15.14
CA PHE A 51 -20.48 -11.82 -13.94
C PHE A 51 -20.94 -12.96 -13.02
N GLU A 52 -22.24 -13.09 -12.77
CA GLU A 52 -22.80 -14.19 -11.95
C GLU A 52 -22.59 -15.55 -12.61
N SER A 53 -22.80 -15.66 -13.93
CA SER A 53 -22.54 -16.90 -14.68
C SER A 53 -21.05 -17.28 -14.68
N ILE A 54 -20.16 -16.29 -14.75
CA ILE A 54 -18.71 -16.49 -14.63
C ILE A 54 -18.39 -17.06 -13.25
N LEU A 55 -18.92 -16.45 -12.19
CA LEU A 55 -18.72 -16.92 -10.82
C LEU A 55 -19.25 -18.35 -10.64
N SER A 56 -20.48 -18.63 -11.08
CA SER A 56 -21.04 -19.99 -11.03
C SER A 56 -20.17 -20.99 -11.79
N HIS A 57 -19.77 -20.69 -13.03
CA HIS A 57 -18.89 -21.61 -13.77
C HIS A 57 -17.53 -21.84 -13.09
N MET A 58 -16.99 -20.84 -12.39
CA MET A 58 -15.78 -21.03 -11.62
C MET A 58 -16.05 -21.91 -10.39
N LEU A 59 -17.14 -21.67 -9.65
CA LEU A 59 -17.58 -22.50 -8.52
C LEU A 59 -17.90 -23.94 -8.92
N ASP A 60 -18.45 -24.14 -10.10
CA ASP A 60 -18.85 -25.45 -10.62
C ASP A 60 -17.71 -26.16 -11.38
N SER A 61 -16.56 -25.48 -11.56
CA SER A 61 -15.46 -26.04 -12.34
C SER A 61 -14.83 -27.25 -11.62
N PRO A 62 -14.43 -28.30 -12.35
CA PRO A 62 -13.66 -29.41 -11.77
C PRO A 62 -12.41 -28.93 -11.04
N GLU A 63 -11.81 -27.85 -11.54
CA GLU A 63 -10.70 -27.18 -10.87
C GLU A 63 -11.10 -26.65 -9.49
N PHE A 64 -12.17 -25.87 -9.36
CA PHE A 64 -12.62 -25.39 -8.05
C PHE A 64 -13.03 -26.53 -7.11
N GLN A 65 -13.67 -27.58 -7.65
CA GLN A 65 -14.07 -28.76 -6.90
C GLN A 65 -12.85 -29.57 -6.40
N THR A 66 -11.81 -29.71 -7.24
CA THR A 66 -10.53 -30.35 -6.85
C THR A 66 -9.67 -29.45 -5.97
N MET A 67 -9.84 -28.13 -6.03
CA MET A 67 -9.17 -27.13 -5.18
C MET A 67 -9.84 -26.91 -3.82
N GLY A 68 -10.85 -27.70 -3.46
CA GLY A 68 -11.24 -27.89 -2.07
C GLY A 68 -12.45 -27.08 -1.60
N LEU A 69 -13.59 -27.18 -2.28
CA LEU A 69 -14.88 -26.78 -1.68
C LEU A 69 -15.19 -27.56 -0.38
N PRO A 70 -14.86 -28.86 -0.26
CA PRO A 70 -14.93 -29.55 1.02
C PRO A 70 -13.73 -29.25 1.94
N LEU A 71 -12.53 -28.98 1.41
CA LEU A 71 -11.33 -28.76 2.22
C LEU A 71 -11.22 -27.34 2.80
N LYS A 72 -11.58 -26.27 2.08
CA LYS A 72 -11.51 -24.89 2.61
C LYS A 72 -12.65 -24.52 3.55
N LEU A 73 -13.79 -25.21 3.47
CA LEU A 73 -14.89 -25.08 4.43
C LEU A 73 -14.77 -26.09 5.59
N ALA A 74 -14.19 -27.28 5.40
CA ALA A 74 -13.92 -28.22 6.50
C ALA A 74 -12.61 -27.90 7.25
N ASP A 75 -11.57 -27.34 6.60
CA ASP A 75 -10.34 -26.83 7.22
C ASP A 75 -10.55 -25.47 7.91
N ALA A 76 -11.77 -24.94 7.96
CA ALA A 76 -12.12 -23.92 8.96
C ALA A 76 -11.87 -24.40 10.41
N THR A 77 -11.53 -25.69 10.59
CA THR A 77 -11.14 -26.32 11.86
C THR A 77 -9.65 -26.70 11.96
N LYS A 78 -8.84 -26.56 10.89
CA LYS A 78 -7.40 -26.82 10.97
C LYS A 78 -6.64 -25.51 11.11
N GLU A 79 -5.96 -25.35 12.24
CA GLU A 79 -5.03 -24.25 12.47
C GLU A 79 -3.97 -24.22 11.37
N TRP A 80 -3.72 -23.02 10.81
CA TRP A 80 -2.61 -22.81 9.90
C TRP A 80 -1.29 -23.14 10.60
N THR A 81 -0.52 -24.08 10.06
CA THR A 81 0.72 -24.58 10.68
C THR A 81 1.98 -23.82 10.26
N GLY A 82 1.90 -22.89 9.30
CA GLY A 82 3.02 -22.06 8.86
C GLY A 82 3.16 -20.76 9.67
N ASN A 83 4.14 -19.93 9.30
CA ASN A 83 4.28 -18.62 9.91
C ASN A 83 3.05 -17.76 9.58
N ARG A 84 2.43 -17.19 10.60
CA ARG A 84 1.40 -16.17 10.42
C ARG A 84 2.08 -14.80 10.48
N VAL A 85 1.70 -13.94 9.55
CA VAL A 85 2.43 -12.70 9.23
C VAL A 85 1.46 -11.53 9.22
N PHE A 86 1.90 -10.39 9.74
CA PHE A 86 1.33 -9.11 9.36
C PHE A 86 2.36 -8.26 8.62
N PHE A 87 1.91 -7.57 7.59
CA PHE A 87 2.68 -6.54 6.90
C PHE A 87 2.07 -5.18 7.18
N LEU A 88 2.75 -4.41 8.02
CA LEU A 88 2.46 -3.00 8.25
C LEU A 88 2.87 -2.23 6.99
N HIS A 89 1.90 -1.96 6.13
CA HIS A 89 2.16 -1.27 4.87
C HIS A 89 2.10 0.24 5.11
N ILE A 90 3.27 0.87 5.19
CA ILE A 90 3.36 2.33 5.18
C ILE A 90 3.24 2.81 3.72
N PRO A 91 2.40 3.80 3.40
CA PRO A 91 2.26 4.27 2.03
C PRO A 91 3.59 4.65 1.39
N LYS A 92 3.75 4.23 0.14
CA LYS A 92 4.90 4.53 -0.74
C LYS A 92 6.24 3.92 -0.33
N THR A 93 6.24 2.86 0.47
CA THR A 93 7.43 2.09 0.82
C THR A 93 7.56 0.79 0.00
N ALA A 94 7.14 0.83 -1.27
CA ALA A 94 7.09 -0.34 -2.17
C ALA A 94 6.12 -1.46 -1.74
N GLY A 95 5.18 -1.18 -0.84
CA GLY A 95 4.34 -2.23 -0.25
C GLY A 95 3.40 -2.96 -1.22
N THR A 96 3.05 -2.40 -2.39
CA THR A 96 2.32 -3.19 -3.41
C THR A 96 3.14 -4.39 -3.90
N SER A 97 4.44 -4.23 -4.16
CA SER A 97 5.30 -5.33 -4.61
C SER A 97 5.54 -6.34 -3.49
N VAL A 98 5.80 -5.84 -2.27
CA VAL A 98 6.01 -6.67 -1.07
C VAL A 98 4.77 -7.49 -0.73
N ARG A 99 3.58 -6.88 -0.76
CA ARG A 99 2.30 -7.57 -0.55
C ARG A 99 2.11 -8.72 -1.52
N LEU A 100 2.34 -8.48 -2.81
CA LEU A 100 2.17 -9.53 -3.82
C LEU A 100 3.18 -10.67 -3.61
N ALA A 101 4.43 -10.35 -3.27
CA ALA A 101 5.44 -11.35 -2.93
C ALA A 101 5.07 -12.14 -1.67
N LEU A 102 4.52 -11.49 -0.63
CA LEU A 102 4.03 -12.17 0.59
C LEU A 102 2.85 -13.10 0.30
N ILE A 103 1.88 -12.67 -0.50
CA ILE A 103 0.76 -13.53 -0.91
C ILE A 103 1.29 -14.77 -1.63
N ASP A 104 2.22 -14.57 -2.56
CA ASP A 104 2.82 -15.67 -3.31
C ASP A 104 3.69 -16.56 -2.39
N ALA A 105 4.38 -16.01 -1.40
CA ALA A 105 5.25 -16.73 -0.45
C ALA A 105 4.49 -17.51 0.64
N VAL A 106 3.40 -16.94 1.16
CA VAL A 106 2.51 -17.60 2.13
C VAL A 106 1.58 -18.60 1.42
N GLY A 107 1.29 -18.36 0.14
CA GLY A 107 0.40 -19.21 -0.66
C GLY A 107 -1.09 -19.00 -0.37
N MET A 108 -1.43 -17.95 0.38
CA MET A 108 -2.81 -17.62 0.77
C MET A 108 -3.12 -16.13 0.53
N PRO A 109 -4.37 -15.77 0.23
CA PRO A 109 -4.78 -14.37 0.15
C PRO A 109 -4.53 -13.64 1.46
N ALA A 110 -4.25 -12.33 1.35
CA ALA A 110 -4.14 -11.45 2.50
C ALA A 110 -5.52 -11.00 2.98
N PHE A 111 -5.68 -10.86 4.30
CA PHE A 111 -6.72 -10.02 4.88
C PHE A 111 -6.27 -8.56 4.79
N GLU A 112 -7.02 -7.74 4.04
CA GLU A 112 -6.57 -6.41 3.61
C GLU A 112 -7.31 -5.25 4.31
N PHE A 113 -6.55 -4.33 4.92
CA PHE A 113 -7.07 -3.13 5.58
C PHE A 113 -6.62 -1.84 4.87
N TYR A 114 -7.14 -1.63 3.67
CA TYR A 114 -6.89 -0.39 2.92
C TYR A 114 -8.01 0.63 3.06
N ASP A 115 -9.24 0.17 3.34
CA ASP A 115 -10.40 1.03 3.62
C ASP A 115 -10.76 0.92 5.11
N ARG A 116 -10.58 2.03 5.84
CA ARG A 116 -10.93 2.16 7.26
C ARG A 116 -12.46 2.15 7.41
N ASN A 117 -13.08 0.97 7.39
CA ASN A 117 -14.46 0.82 7.87
C ASN A 117 -14.44 0.21 9.29
N PRO A 118 -14.41 1.05 10.34
CA PRO A 118 -14.22 0.60 11.72
C PRO A 118 -15.34 -0.33 12.23
N LYS A 119 -16.54 -0.31 11.61
CA LYS A 119 -17.66 -1.17 12.01
C LYS A 119 -17.50 -2.62 11.57
N VAL A 120 -16.83 -2.85 10.42
CA VAL A 120 -16.52 -4.19 9.93
C VAL A 120 -15.32 -4.76 10.68
N GLU A 121 -14.37 -3.91 11.09
CA GLU A 121 -13.16 -4.35 11.78
C GLU A 121 -13.43 -4.93 13.19
N ALA A 122 -14.30 -4.32 14.00
CA ALA A 122 -14.48 -4.75 15.39
C ALA A 122 -15.11 -6.16 15.53
N SER A 123 -16.15 -6.46 14.74
CA SER A 123 -16.86 -7.75 14.82
C SER A 123 -16.08 -8.93 14.21
N TRP A 124 -15.24 -8.66 13.21
CA TRP A 124 -14.42 -9.69 12.55
C TRP A 124 -13.10 -9.98 13.28
N ARG A 125 -12.53 -8.98 13.98
CA ARG A 125 -11.30 -9.13 14.78
C ARG A 125 -11.45 -10.16 15.91
N GLU A 126 -12.64 -10.32 16.49
CA GLU A 126 -12.85 -11.19 17.66
C GLU A 126 -13.13 -12.66 17.32
N SER A 127 -13.57 -12.97 16.10
CA SER A 127 -14.14 -14.29 15.79
C SER A 127 -13.36 -15.13 14.78
N ASN A 128 -12.46 -14.57 13.96
CA ASN A 128 -11.87 -15.29 12.82
C ASN A 128 -10.38 -14.98 12.52
N TYR A 129 -9.65 -14.37 13.47
CA TYR A 129 -8.28 -13.93 13.20
C TYR A 129 -7.29 -15.08 12.94
N ASN A 130 -7.55 -16.25 13.53
CA ASN A 130 -6.75 -17.47 13.36
C ASN A 130 -6.78 -18.04 11.95
N PHE A 131 -7.78 -17.68 11.15
CA PHE A 131 -7.97 -18.24 9.82
C PHE A 131 -7.02 -17.62 8.77
N TRP A 132 -6.69 -16.34 8.94
CA TRP A 132 -5.92 -15.59 7.95
C TRP A 132 -4.44 -15.59 8.32
N PRO A 133 -3.56 -16.27 7.56
CA PRO A 133 -2.13 -16.32 7.87
C PRO A 133 -1.39 -15.05 7.43
N LEU A 134 -2.01 -14.17 6.64
CA LEU A 134 -1.41 -12.94 6.16
C LEU A 134 -2.36 -11.76 6.34
N TRP A 135 -1.93 -10.75 7.09
CA TRP A 135 -2.67 -9.51 7.35
C TRP A 135 -1.89 -8.34 6.77
N VAL A 136 -2.53 -7.46 6.00
CA VAL A 136 -1.83 -6.35 5.34
C VAL A 136 -2.68 -5.09 5.33
N GLY A 137 -2.11 -3.93 5.63
CA GLY A 137 -2.85 -2.68 5.44
C GLY A 137 -2.13 -1.42 5.90
N HIS A 138 -2.79 -0.28 5.63
CA HIS A 138 -2.36 1.06 6.05
C HIS A 138 -2.94 1.42 7.44
N GLN A 139 -2.80 0.49 8.39
CA GLN A 139 -3.35 0.62 9.74
C GLN A 139 -2.26 0.90 10.76
N ASN A 140 -2.67 1.30 11.96
CA ASN A 140 -1.73 1.37 13.07
C ASN A 140 -1.26 -0.04 13.40
N ILE A 141 0.01 -0.19 13.79
CA ILE A 141 0.56 -1.49 14.14
C ILE A 141 -0.28 -2.19 15.22
N ALA A 142 -0.86 -1.44 16.16
CA ALA A 142 -1.71 -1.97 17.21
C ALA A 142 -2.99 -2.65 16.71
N ASP A 143 -3.41 -2.39 15.47
CA ASP A 143 -4.58 -3.02 14.88
C ASP A 143 -4.36 -4.47 14.44
N PHE A 144 -3.10 -4.87 14.26
CA PHE A 144 -2.76 -6.25 13.93
C PHE A 144 -2.80 -7.14 15.19
N PRO A 145 -3.22 -8.41 15.08
CA PRO A 145 -3.13 -9.39 16.17
C PRO A 145 -1.70 -9.56 16.72
N GLN A 146 -1.58 -9.84 18.03
CA GLN A 146 -0.29 -9.82 18.74
C GLN A 146 0.59 -11.04 18.42
N GLU A 147 -0.02 -12.14 18.03
CA GLU A 147 0.62 -13.42 17.75
C GLU A 147 1.24 -13.51 16.35
N LEU A 148 1.01 -12.51 15.49
CA LEU A 148 1.52 -12.47 14.12
C LEU A 148 2.95 -11.95 14.08
N ASN A 149 3.79 -12.54 13.22
CA ASN A 149 5.14 -12.03 12.95
C ASN A 149 5.06 -10.76 12.10
N GLY A 150 5.64 -9.66 12.57
CA GLY A 150 5.57 -8.37 11.88
C GLY A 150 6.64 -8.19 10.81
N LEU A 151 6.22 -7.65 9.69
CA LEU A 151 7.08 -7.09 8.63
C LEU A 151 6.70 -5.63 8.38
N THR A 152 7.68 -4.78 8.13
CA THR A 152 7.46 -3.44 7.58
C THR A 152 8.58 -3.05 6.62
N ILE A 153 8.32 -2.09 5.73
CA ILE A 153 9.33 -1.56 4.82
C ILE A 153 9.46 -0.07 5.06
N PHE A 154 10.70 0.37 5.29
CA PHE A 154 11.04 1.77 5.49
C PHE A 154 11.44 2.43 4.17
N ARG A 155 11.23 3.74 4.08
CA ARG A 155 11.74 4.55 2.97
C ARG A 155 12.08 5.92 3.50
N GLU A 156 13.20 6.47 3.05
CA GLU A 156 13.60 7.84 3.36
C GLU A 156 12.42 8.81 3.20
N SER A 157 12.20 9.63 4.22
CA SER A 157 10.98 10.40 4.47
C SER A 157 10.64 11.35 3.34
N ARG A 158 11.62 12.10 2.84
CA ARG A 158 11.42 13.09 1.78
C ARG A 158 11.05 12.39 0.48
N SER A 159 11.76 11.33 0.13
CA SER A 159 11.49 10.45 -1.01
C SER A 159 10.09 9.83 -0.96
N ARG A 160 9.64 9.42 0.23
CA ARG A 160 8.29 8.90 0.48
C ARG A 160 7.25 9.97 0.18
N LEU A 161 7.41 11.18 0.71
CA LEU A 161 6.47 12.30 0.51
C LEU A 161 6.37 12.74 -0.95
N LEU A 162 7.50 12.85 -1.67
CA LEU A 162 7.51 13.11 -3.11
C LEU A 162 6.68 12.05 -3.87
N SER A 163 6.85 10.79 -3.49
CA SER A 163 6.12 9.67 -4.10
C SER A 163 4.62 9.69 -3.76
N THR A 164 4.26 10.12 -2.55
CA THR A 164 2.86 10.24 -2.10
C THR A 164 2.15 11.33 -2.88
N TYR A 165 2.76 12.51 -2.98
CA TYR A 165 2.23 13.62 -3.77
C TYR A 165 2.00 13.21 -5.23
N ARG A 166 2.98 12.52 -5.84
CA ARG A 166 2.85 12.03 -7.21
C ARG A 166 1.72 11.03 -7.39
N GLN A 167 1.52 10.12 -6.43
CA GLN A 167 0.37 9.19 -6.49
C GLN A 167 -0.95 9.94 -6.43
N LYS A 168 -1.10 10.94 -5.55
CA LYS A 168 -2.35 11.69 -5.39
C LYS A 168 -2.71 12.50 -6.63
N ASN A 169 -1.73 13.16 -7.24
CA ASN A 169 -1.94 13.83 -8.52
C ASN A 169 -2.39 12.84 -9.61
N ARG A 170 -1.81 11.64 -9.64
CA ARG A 170 -2.20 10.61 -10.63
C ARG A 170 -3.60 10.04 -10.39
N GLU A 171 -3.97 9.74 -9.14
CA GLU A 171 -5.31 9.23 -8.80
C GLU A 171 -6.37 10.22 -9.27
N ALA A 172 -6.16 11.51 -9.02
CA ALA A 172 -7.06 12.55 -9.47
C ALA A 172 -7.20 12.63 -11.01
N ILE A 173 -6.14 12.29 -11.76
CA ILE A 173 -6.19 12.19 -13.25
C ILE A 173 -6.92 10.91 -13.69
N ALA A 174 -6.62 9.78 -13.05
CA ALA A 174 -7.11 8.45 -13.45
C ALA A 174 -8.63 8.28 -13.21
N ASP A 175 -9.17 8.94 -12.19
CA ASP A 175 -10.60 8.90 -11.87
C ASP A 175 -11.44 9.81 -12.79
N ASN A 176 -10.83 10.59 -13.70
CA ASN A 176 -11.55 11.52 -14.60
C ASN A 176 -10.93 11.65 -16.02
N PRO A 177 -10.94 10.58 -16.84
CA PRO A 177 -10.31 10.57 -18.16
C PRO A 177 -11.01 11.42 -19.26
N HIS A 178 -12.11 12.13 -18.95
CA HIS A 178 -12.93 12.87 -19.93
C HIS A 178 -13.06 14.39 -19.67
N MET A 179 -12.31 14.95 -18.72
CA MET A 179 -12.42 16.35 -18.27
C MET A 179 -11.58 17.36 -19.07
N LEU A 180 -11.35 17.16 -20.37
CA LEU A 180 -10.39 18.02 -21.08
C LEU A 180 -10.93 19.36 -21.62
N ASP A 181 -12.21 19.59 -21.96
CA ASP A 181 -12.55 20.88 -22.58
C ASP A 181 -13.84 21.61 -22.13
N GLU A 182 -14.95 20.95 -21.79
CA GLU A 182 -16.21 21.68 -21.49
C GLU A 182 -16.62 21.68 -20.01
N VAL A 183 -16.19 20.69 -19.22
CA VAL A 183 -16.53 20.57 -17.79
C VAL A 183 -15.66 21.48 -16.91
N ARG A 184 -14.58 22.03 -17.47
CA ARG A 184 -13.67 22.99 -16.80
C ARG A 184 -14.40 24.25 -16.29
N LEU A 185 -15.52 24.61 -16.90
CA LEU A 185 -16.33 25.79 -16.53
C LEU A 185 -17.51 25.47 -15.58
N ALA A 186 -17.90 24.19 -15.43
CA ALA A 186 -19.09 23.80 -14.67
C ALA A 186 -18.80 23.15 -13.31
N VAL A 187 -17.57 22.66 -13.08
CA VAL A 187 -17.21 21.86 -11.88
C VAL A 187 -16.40 22.66 -10.84
N GLU A 188 -16.61 23.97 -10.77
CA GLU A 188 -16.07 24.85 -9.73
C GLU A 188 -16.55 24.56 -8.29
N LYS A 189 -17.20 23.41 -8.03
CA LYS A 189 -17.83 23.14 -6.72
C LYS A 189 -17.46 21.85 -5.98
N ASN A 190 -16.55 20.98 -6.44
CA ASN A 190 -16.22 19.76 -5.69
C ASN A 190 -14.71 19.44 -5.61
N HIS A 191 -14.27 19.08 -4.39
CA HIS A 191 -12.92 18.86 -3.85
C HIS A 191 -11.86 18.15 -4.73
N SER A 192 -12.24 17.48 -5.81
CA SER A 192 -11.36 16.65 -6.65
C SER A 192 -10.45 17.44 -7.61
N LEU A 193 -10.81 18.69 -7.97
CA LEU A 193 -9.98 19.53 -8.85
C LEU A 193 -8.84 20.27 -8.13
N GLN A 194 -8.93 20.52 -6.81
CA GLN A 194 -7.84 21.19 -6.09
C GLN A 194 -6.55 20.34 -6.14
N ILE A 195 -6.65 19.02 -5.94
CA ILE A 195 -5.50 18.11 -5.86
C ILE A 195 -4.70 18.04 -7.17
N LEU A 196 -5.34 18.25 -8.33
CA LEU A 196 -4.70 18.13 -9.66
C LEU A 196 -3.67 19.22 -9.95
N ASN A 197 -3.74 20.36 -9.25
CA ASN A 197 -2.87 21.51 -9.47
C ASN A 197 -2.29 22.11 -8.18
N THR A 198 -2.55 21.51 -7.00
CA THR A 198 -1.96 22.01 -5.74
C THR A 198 -0.44 21.94 -5.84
N PRO A 199 0.29 23.06 -5.87
CA PRO A 199 1.75 23.04 -5.88
C PRO A 199 2.28 22.23 -4.70
N PHE A 200 3.39 21.51 -4.91
CA PHE A 200 3.93 20.61 -3.89
C PHE A 200 4.12 21.28 -2.51
N HIS A 201 4.61 22.52 -2.47
CA HIS A 201 4.80 23.27 -1.23
C HIS A 201 3.49 23.56 -0.48
N ILE A 202 2.37 23.75 -1.19
CA ILE A 202 1.04 23.92 -0.57
C ILE A 202 0.55 22.58 -0.03
N TRP A 203 0.71 21.50 -0.80
CA TRP A 203 0.31 20.15 -0.38
C TRP A 203 1.08 19.68 0.87
N LEU A 204 2.35 20.05 0.98
CA LEU A 204 3.22 19.65 2.09
C LEU A 204 2.73 20.15 3.46
N ASN A 205 1.93 21.22 3.50
CA ASN A 205 1.34 21.73 4.74
C ASN A 205 0.21 20.84 5.28
N ASN A 206 -0.34 19.95 4.47
CA ASN A 206 -1.37 19.00 4.91
C ASN A 206 -1.31 17.69 4.09
N PRO A 207 -0.26 16.87 4.28
CA PRO A 207 -0.04 15.69 3.46
C PRO A 207 -1.09 14.61 3.78
N VAL A 208 -1.75 14.12 2.73
CA VAL A 208 -2.64 12.95 2.82
C VAL A 208 -1.77 11.68 2.78
N GLY A 209 -1.81 10.87 3.84
CA GLY A 209 -1.03 9.63 3.95
C GLY A 209 -0.28 9.41 5.27
N GLY A 210 -0.39 10.36 6.19
CA GLY A 210 0.18 10.26 7.54
C GLY A 210 1.70 10.40 7.59
N GLU A 211 2.19 10.87 8.73
CA GLU A 211 3.60 10.76 9.09
C GLU A 211 3.89 9.30 9.42
N MET A 212 5.13 8.84 9.23
CA MET A 212 5.49 7.44 9.49
C MET A 212 5.24 7.06 10.95
N ILE A 213 5.42 8.01 11.86
CA ILE A 213 5.19 7.86 13.30
C ILE A 213 3.75 7.46 13.63
N ASP A 214 2.77 7.90 12.84
CA ASP A 214 1.33 7.61 13.04
C ASP A 214 1.01 6.11 12.94
N TYR A 215 1.86 5.34 12.24
CA TYR A 215 1.70 3.89 12.05
C TYR A 215 2.26 3.08 13.22
N PHE A 216 3.15 3.68 14.02
CA PHE A 216 3.82 3.02 15.13
C PHE A 216 3.32 3.49 16.50
N VAL A 217 2.91 4.75 16.66
CA VAL A 217 2.40 5.23 17.93
C VAL A 217 0.94 4.79 18.09
N SER A 218 0.65 3.98 19.11
CA SER A 218 -0.71 3.48 19.36
C SER A 218 -1.45 4.36 20.36
N SER A 219 -2.73 4.67 20.08
CA SER A 219 -3.63 5.30 21.04
C SER A 219 -4.32 4.31 21.99
N LYS A 220 -3.93 3.02 22.00
CA LYS A 220 -4.63 1.97 22.79
C LYS A 220 -4.80 2.27 24.28
N SER A 221 -4.05 3.22 24.85
CA SER A 221 -4.30 3.79 26.17
C SER A 221 -5.69 4.44 26.35
N PHE A 222 -6.45 4.67 25.26
CA PHE A 222 -7.73 5.38 25.27
C PHE A 222 -8.95 4.53 24.85
N GLY A 223 -8.80 3.21 24.77
CA GLY A 223 -9.89 2.28 24.45
C GLY A 223 -10.33 2.29 22.96
N PRO A 224 -11.13 1.29 22.53
CA PRO A 224 -11.60 1.21 21.16
C PRO A 224 -12.62 2.32 20.85
N GLY A 225 -12.27 3.22 19.90
CA GLY A 225 -13.20 4.17 19.28
C GLY A 225 -13.10 5.65 19.68
N SER A 226 -12.06 6.09 20.39
CA SER A 226 -12.08 7.42 21.04
C SER A 226 -11.40 8.59 20.31
N MET A 227 -10.63 8.37 19.22
CA MET A 227 -9.95 9.47 18.52
C MET A 227 -10.18 9.45 17.01
N ASN A 228 -10.69 10.55 16.48
CA ASN A 228 -10.66 10.82 15.04
C ASN A 228 -9.22 11.13 14.59
N SER A 229 -8.99 11.17 13.26
CA SER A 229 -7.64 11.36 12.72
C SER A 229 -6.97 12.68 13.11
N LYS A 230 -7.74 13.72 13.45
CA LYS A 230 -7.18 14.99 13.93
C LYS A 230 -6.75 14.87 15.39
N GLU A 231 -7.63 14.35 16.25
CA GLU A 231 -7.34 14.14 17.68
C GLU A 231 -6.13 13.24 17.89
N PHE A 232 -5.98 12.19 17.08
CA PHE A 232 -4.82 11.32 17.13
C PHE A 232 -3.53 12.07 16.74
N LYS A 233 -3.56 12.89 15.69
CA LYS A 233 -2.41 13.71 15.30
C LYS A 233 -2.04 14.73 16.38
N ASP A 234 -3.04 15.38 16.97
CA ASP A 234 -2.83 16.34 18.06
C ASP A 234 -2.21 15.64 19.29
N TYR A 235 -2.65 14.41 19.59
CA TYR A 235 -2.04 13.57 20.63
C TYR A 235 -0.56 13.26 20.33
N VAL A 236 -0.25 12.72 19.15
CA VAL A 236 1.13 12.38 18.78
C VAL A 236 2.03 13.62 18.82
N ASN A 237 1.56 14.76 18.32
CA ASN A 237 2.27 16.03 18.37
C ASN A 237 2.46 16.59 19.79
N GLY A 238 1.62 16.17 20.75
CA GLY A 238 1.70 16.56 22.15
C GLY A 238 2.66 15.69 22.98
N LEU A 239 3.15 14.58 22.43
CA LEU A 239 4.12 13.73 23.13
C LEU A 239 5.52 14.36 23.08
N ASN A 240 6.24 14.29 24.20
CA ASN A 240 7.65 14.63 24.24
C ASN A 240 8.51 13.47 23.69
N GLU A 241 9.77 13.76 23.37
CA GLU A 241 10.70 12.78 22.78
C GLU A 241 10.82 11.48 23.60
N PRO A 242 10.98 11.48 24.94
CA PRO A 242 11.03 10.22 25.71
C PRO A 242 9.74 9.39 25.64
N ALA A 243 8.57 10.03 25.62
CA ALA A 243 7.29 9.33 25.49
C ALA A 243 7.13 8.74 24.08
N LEU A 244 7.58 9.45 23.05
CA LEU A 244 7.62 8.95 21.68
C LEU A 244 8.56 7.76 21.54
N GLU A 245 9.78 7.84 22.07
CA GLU A 245 10.74 6.73 22.08
C GLU A 245 10.18 5.49 22.76
N THR A 246 9.53 5.66 23.91
CA THR A 246 8.88 4.54 24.63
C THR A 246 7.78 3.90 23.78
N ALA A 247 6.92 4.71 23.17
CA ALA A 247 5.83 4.23 22.32
C ALA A 247 6.34 3.54 21.05
N LEU A 248 7.38 4.10 20.42
CA LEU A 248 8.05 3.54 19.25
C LEU A 248 8.72 2.21 19.59
N ASN A 249 9.46 2.14 20.70
CA ASN A 249 10.16 0.93 21.10
C ASN A 249 9.21 -0.24 21.38
N GLY A 250 8.14 0.01 22.14
CA GLY A 250 7.12 -1.01 22.41
C GLY A 250 6.42 -1.51 21.14
N SER A 251 6.25 -0.63 20.16
CA SER A 251 5.54 -0.95 18.92
C SER A 251 6.44 -1.63 17.88
N LEU A 252 7.64 -1.10 17.65
CA LEU A 252 8.64 -1.69 16.78
C LEU A 252 9.10 -3.07 17.26
N GLY A 253 9.00 -3.35 18.57
CA GLY A 253 9.28 -4.69 19.12
C GLY A 253 8.37 -5.79 18.57
N ARG A 254 7.26 -5.43 17.90
CA ARG A 254 6.37 -6.36 17.21
C ARG A 254 6.79 -6.65 15.76
N ILE A 255 7.71 -5.86 15.22
CA ILE A 255 8.29 -6.07 13.90
C ILE A 255 9.44 -7.05 14.06
N THR A 256 9.36 -8.19 13.39
CA THR A 256 10.41 -9.21 13.39
C THR A 256 11.40 -8.99 12.25
N HIS A 257 10.93 -8.43 11.15
CA HIS A 257 11.71 -8.21 9.94
C HIS A 257 11.40 -6.84 9.35
N ALA A 258 12.41 -6.16 8.85
CA ALA A 258 12.22 -4.95 8.07
C ALA A 258 13.30 -4.80 7.00
N ALA A 259 13.08 -3.87 6.08
CA ALA A 259 14.06 -3.51 5.08
C ALA A 259 13.88 -2.07 4.62
N TRP A 260 14.93 -1.50 4.04
CA TRP A 260 14.83 -0.27 3.28
C TRP A 260 14.27 -0.55 1.88
N ALA A 261 13.36 0.31 1.42
CA ALA A 261 12.68 0.17 0.12
C ALA A 261 13.63 0.23 -1.09
N HIS A 262 14.85 0.76 -0.92
CA HIS A 262 15.86 0.81 -1.97
C HIS A 262 16.79 -0.43 -1.98
N ASP A 263 16.80 -1.23 -0.91
CA ASP A 263 17.61 -2.45 -0.79
C ASP A 263 16.76 -3.68 -1.14
N GLY A 264 16.66 -3.96 -2.45
CA GLY A 264 15.93 -5.12 -2.97
C GLY A 264 16.33 -6.45 -2.31
N PRO A 265 17.63 -6.77 -2.20
CA PRO A 265 18.10 -7.94 -1.46
C PRO A 265 17.63 -8.00 0.00
N ALA A 266 17.64 -6.88 0.75
CA ALA A 266 17.10 -6.87 2.11
C ALA A 266 15.60 -7.11 2.16
N ILE A 267 14.82 -6.58 1.19
CA ILE A 267 13.38 -6.85 1.10
C ILE A 267 13.13 -8.34 0.92
N LEU A 268 13.85 -9.00 0.00
CA LEU A 268 13.70 -10.43 -0.25
C LEU A 268 14.06 -11.28 0.98
N ARG A 269 15.13 -10.90 1.70
CA ARG A 269 15.50 -11.53 2.99
C ARG A 269 14.43 -11.34 4.05
N ALA A 270 13.87 -10.13 4.16
CA ALA A 270 12.83 -9.82 5.14
C ALA A 270 11.53 -10.60 4.87
N ILE A 271 11.11 -10.70 3.59
CA ILE A 271 9.96 -11.52 3.20
C ILE A 271 10.23 -13.00 3.48
N SER A 272 11.42 -13.49 3.11
CA SER A 272 11.76 -14.90 3.32
C SER A 272 11.83 -15.26 4.81
N GLY A 273 12.42 -14.39 5.62
CA GLY A 273 12.52 -14.56 7.07
C GLY A 273 11.17 -14.55 7.77
N VAL A 274 10.27 -13.62 7.40
CA VAL A 274 8.95 -13.54 8.04
C VAL A 274 8.01 -14.67 7.60
N SER A 275 8.06 -15.07 6.32
CA SER A 275 7.17 -16.09 5.76
C SER A 275 7.66 -17.53 5.99
N GLY A 276 8.97 -17.73 6.19
CA GLY A 276 9.61 -19.05 6.21
C GLY A 276 9.81 -19.66 4.81
N SER A 277 9.37 -18.97 3.75
CA SER A 277 9.52 -19.40 2.35
C SER A 277 10.74 -18.75 1.71
N ASN A 278 11.39 -19.40 0.75
CA ASN A 278 12.49 -18.80 0.00
C ASN A 278 11.95 -17.91 -1.13
N VAL A 279 12.15 -16.60 -1.05
CA VAL A 279 11.70 -15.62 -2.04
C VAL A 279 12.90 -15.00 -2.76
N THR A 280 12.99 -15.22 -4.07
CA THR A 280 14.16 -14.82 -4.88
C THR A 280 13.93 -13.60 -5.76
N GLU A 281 12.67 -13.18 -5.96
CA GLU A 281 12.33 -12.06 -6.82
C GLU A 281 11.11 -11.27 -6.34
N LEU A 282 11.07 -9.98 -6.68
CA LEU A 282 9.89 -9.14 -6.49
C LEU A 282 9.06 -9.12 -7.78
N PRO A 283 7.72 -9.21 -7.70
CA PRO A 283 6.87 -9.38 -8.87
C PRO A 283 6.78 -8.13 -9.78
N ARG A 284 7.36 -7.00 -9.36
CA ARG A 284 7.40 -5.75 -10.13
C ARG A 284 8.67 -4.97 -9.83
N GLU A 285 9.42 -4.64 -10.88
CA GLU A 285 10.43 -3.60 -10.83
C GLU A 285 9.79 -2.20 -10.80
N ASN A 286 10.40 -1.28 -10.06
CA ASN A 286 9.93 0.11 -9.98
C ASN A 286 10.50 0.95 -11.13
N VAL A 287 10.12 0.61 -12.36
CA VAL A 287 10.53 1.28 -13.61
C VAL A 287 9.68 2.53 -13.94
N TYR A 288 9.15 3.23 -12.94
CA TYR A 288 8.36 4.43 -13.22
C TYR A 288 9.27 5.61 -13.61
N GLU A 289 9.14 6.05 -14.85
CA GLU A 289 9.63 7.33 -15.35
C GLU A 289 8.48 8.34 -15.41
N SER A 290 8.75 9.61 -15.10
CA SER A 290 7.71 10.65 -15.18
C SER A 290 7.14 10.71 -16.59
N GLN A 291 5.82 10.58 -16.73
CA GLN A 291 5.16 10.79 -18.01
C GLN A 291 5.42 12.22 -18.52
N LYS A 292 5.53 12.38 -19.85
CA LYS A 292 5.84 13.65 -20.53
C LYS A 292 4.88 14.81 -20.20
N GLU A 293 3.72 14.52 -19.62
CA GLU A 293 2.65 15.49 -19.35
C GLU A 293 2.71 16.12 -17.95
N PHE A 294 3.67 15.75 -17.10
CA PHE A 294 3.77 16.36 -15.77
C PHE A 294 4.64 17.62 -15.77
N ILE A 295 4.06 18.72 -15.29
CA ILE A 295 4.78 19.98 -15.06
C ILE A 295 5.78 19.80 -13.91
N PRO A 296 7.09 19.91 -14.17
CA PRO A 296 8.10 19.77 -13.12
C PRO A 296 7.80 20.66 -11.92
N GLN A 297 7.97 20.11 -10.72
CA GLN A 297 7.73 20.85 -9.48
C GLN A 297 9.05 21.40 -8.95
N ILE A 298 9.05 22.67 -8.57
CA ILE A 298 10.24 23.32 -8.02
C ILE A 298 10.32 23.05 -6.51
N LEU A 299 11.46 22.53 -6.07
CA LEU A 299 11.85 22.41 -4.68
C LEU A 299 12.74 23.61 -4.31
N ASN A 300 12.11 24.69 -3.86
CA ASN A 300 12.82 25.85 -3.35
C ASN A 300 13.38 25.58 -1.94
N LYS A 301 14.23 26.49 -1.45
CA LYS A 301 14.87 26.40 -0.12
C LYS A 301 13.86 26.17 1.01
N ASP A 302 12.74 26.87 1.01
CA ASP A 302 11.71 26.75 2.07
C ASP A 302 11.03 25.37 2.06
N THR A 303 10.77 24.84 0.86
CA THR A 303 10.21 23.49 0.68
C THR A 303 11.19 22.43 1.16
N VAL A 304 12.48 22.57 0.83
CA VAL A 304 13.54 21.67 1.30
C VAL A 304 13.71 21.76 2.82
N ALA A 305 13.65 22.96 3.40
CA ALA A 305 13.70 23.14 4.85
C ALA A 305 12.52 22.45 5.54
N THR A 306 11.31 22.59 5.00
CA THR A 306 10.11 21.90 5.52
C THR A 306 10.26 20.38 5.43
N LEU A 307 10.76 19.87 4.30
CA LEU A 307 11.04 18.44 4.12
C LEU A 307 12.07 17.92 5.13
N ASN A 308 13.13 18.68 5.38
CA ASN A 308 14.15 18.31 6.36
C ASN A 308 13.58 18.30 7.79
N ALA A 309 12.74 19.27 8.15
CA ALA A 309 12.07 19.29 9.45
C ALA A 309 11.14 18.09 9.64
N ILE A 310 10.42 17.66 8.59
CA ILE A 310 9.60 16.43 8.65
C ILE A 310 10.49 15.18 8.79
N GLN A 311 11.58 15.09 8.04
CA GLN A 311 12.54 13.99 8.16
C GLN A 311 13.15 13.92 9.56
N GLU A 312 13.47 15.06 10.17
CA GLU A 312 14.02 15.12 11.53
C GLU A 312 13.06 14.49 12.55
N LYS A 313 11.75 14.80 12.45
CA LYS A 313 10.72 14.13 13.27
C LYS A 313 10.67 12.63 13.03
N GLU A 314 10.69 12.19 11.76
CA GLU A 314 10.66 10.76 11.41
C GLU A 314 11.98 10.04 11.74
N THR A 315 13.06 10.76 12.02
CA THR A 315 14.37 10.16 12.39
C THR A 315 14.29 9.38 13.69
N LEU A 316 13.40 9.76 14.62
CA LEU A 316 13.15 8.98 15.83
C LEU A 316 12.67 7.55 15.51
N VAL A 317 11.83 7.39 14.48
CA VAL A 317 11.37 6.07 14.03
C VAL A 317 12.55 5.25 13.51
N TYR A 318 13.44 5.86 12.72
CA TYR A 318 14.61 5.17 12.16
C TYR A 318 15.65 4.82 13.22
N LYS A 319 15.86 5.70 14.22
CA LYS A 319 16.73 5.42 15.37
C LYS A 319 16.20 4.24 16.18
N ALA A 320 14.93 4.26 16.57
CA ALA A 320 14.32 3.16 17.30
C ALA A 320 14.35 1.84 16.49
N ALA A 321 14.11 1.89 15.18
CA ALA A 321 14.19 0.70 14.32
C ALA A 321 15.64 0.17 14.23
N HIS A 322 16.63 1.06 14.21
CA HIS A 322 18.04 0.68 14.19
C HIS A 322 18.51 0.08 15.52
N GLU A 323 18.10 0.65 16.64
CA GLU A 323 18.41 0.13 17.99
C GLU A 323 17.87 -1.29 18.19
N GLN A 324 16.77 -1.62 17.51
CA GLN A 324 16.19 -2.97 17.48
C GLN A 324 16.79 -3.89 16.42
N GLY A 325 17.79 -3.44 15.67
CA GLY A 325 18.45 -4.22 14.63
C GLY A 325 17.60 -4.48 13.39
N LEU A 326 16.50 -3.72 13.18
CA LEU A 326 15.58 -3.93 12.07
C LEU A 326 16.12 -3.39 10.75
N VAL A 327 16.76 -2.21 10.78
CA VAL A 327 17.41 -1.58 9.63
C VAL A 327 18.66 -0.79 10.06
N PRO A 328 19.69 -0.67 9.21
CA PRO A 328 20.78 0.26 9.47
C PRO A 328 20.29 1.72 9.37
N LEU A 329 20.85 2.61 10.19
CA LEU A 329 20.67 4.06 9.99
C LEU A 329 21.34 4.47 8.67
N LEU A 330 20.63 5.27 7.89
CA LEU A 330 21.21 5.92 6.72
C LEU A 330 22.10 7.07 7.17
N SER A 331 23.29 7.17 6.59
CA SER A 331 24.07 8.39 6.69
C SER A 331 23.32 9.55 6.03
N LYS A 332 23.68 10.78 6.39
CA LYS A 332 23.11 11.98 5.76
C LYS A 332 23.32 11.96 4.24
N SER A 333 24.52 11.59 3.79
CA SER A 333 24.84 11.51 2.35
C SER A 333 23.93 10.51 1.63
N GLU A 334 23.77 9.30 2.17
CA GLU A 334 22.90 8.28 1.55
C GLU A 334 21.43 8.74 1.53
N ALA A 335 20.96 9.38 2.60
CA ALA A 335 19.60 9.91 2.65
C ALA A 335 19.39 11.04 1.63
N ASP A 336 20.38 11.91 1.44
CA ASP A 336 20.37 12.99 0.45
C ASP A 336 20.41 12.43 -0.98
N ASP A 337 21.27 11.44 -1.25
CA ASP A 337 21.36 10.76 -2.55
C ASP A 337 20.03 10.10 -2.94
N LEU A 338 19.41 9.36 -2.01
CA LEU A 338 18.12 8.71 -2.23
C LEU A 338 17.00 9.72 -2.53
N PHE A 339 17.04 10.85 -1.83
CA PHE A 339 16.11 11.96 -2.04
C PHE A 339 16.31 12.60 -3.42
N GLU A 340 17.53 12.93 -3.81
CA GLU A 340 17.83 13.52 -5.12
C GLU A 340 17.48 12.59 -6.28
N ILE A 341 17.84 11.31 -6.19
CA ILE A 341 17.48 10.28 -7.18
C ILE A 341 15.96 10.19 -7.31
N THR A 342 15.24 10.18 -6.18
CA THR A 342 13.78 10.13 -6.17
C THR A 342 13.18 11.41 -6.76
N ALA A 343 13.69 12.59 -6.40
CA ALA A 343 13.26 13.89 -6.89
C ALA A 343 13.38 13.96 -8.41
N LYS A 344 14.57 13.64 -8.95
CA LYS A 344 14.84 13.60 -10.38
C LYS A 344 13.92 12.64 -11.12
N ARG A 345 13.82 11.38 -10.65
CA ARG A 345 12.93 10.37 -11.26
C ARG A 345 11.47 10.82 -11.27
N LEU A 346 11.06 11.51 -10.21
CA LEU A 346 9.71 12.04 -10.04
C LEU A 346 9.60 13.50 -10.50
N GLY A 347 10.43 13.98 -11.44
CA GLY A 347 10.28 15.29 -12.08
C GLY A 347 10.18 16.48 -11.10
N PHE A 348 10.95 16.46 -10.03
CA PHE A 348 11.19 17.60 -9.16
C PHE A 348 12.55 18.23 -9.49
N THR A 349 12.63 19.56 -9.46
CA THR A 349 13.84 20.32 -9.77
C THR A 349 14.20 21.24 -8.61
N PHE A 350 15.48 21.30 -8.25
CA PHE A 350 16.00 22.19 -7.22
C PHE A 350 16.28 23.58 -7.80
N THR A 351 16.04 24.63 -7.01
CA THR A 351 16.34 26.03 -7.36
C THR A 351 16.97 26.77 -6.21
#